data_AF-A0A0J7YN77-F1
#
_entry.id   AF-A0A0J7YN77-F1
#
_cell.length_a   1.000
_cell.length_b   1.000
_cell.length_c   1.000
_cell.angle_alpha   90.00
_cell.angle_beta   90.00
_cell.angle_gamma   90.00
#
_symmetry.space_group_name_H-M   'P 1'
#
loop_
_entity.id
_entity.type
_entity.pdbx_description
1 polymer ?
#
loop_
_entity_poly.entity_id
_entity_poly.type
_entity_poly.pdbx_seq_one_letter_code
_entity_poly.pdbx_strand_id
1 'polypeptide(L)'
;AAATEGLLIHSLDQELLFDPVDLDIDITPATILSTLKNCEYSKALLMALRLNESVPLHAIIVRTPIDDIGLTVRSIPLHFVERIMNLVSDGIEQRTELEIYLLWAVQLLMQHGDYCRRHSNQLMSSFRSLQKNLFKVHRNLSSVCDSNKYQLEFLMSRCRRRQMELDQEEIRPAA
;
A
#
# COMPACT_ATOMS: atom_id res chain seq x y z
N ALA A 1 17.96 12.51 20.81
CA ALA A 1 18.89 13.47 21.45
C ALA A 1 20.17 12.74 21.82
N ALA A 2 21.34 13.37 21.68
CA ALA A 2 22.58 12.79 22.18
C ALA A 2 22.77 13.24 23.64
N ALA A 3 22.76 12.28 24.56
CA ALA A 3 23.01 12.48 25.99
C ALA A 3 24.35 11.84 26.37
N THR A 4 24.85 12.16 27.57
CA THR A 4 26.08 11.55 28.13
C THR A 4 25.96 10.03 28.32
N GLU A 5 24.73 9.53 28.44
CA GLU A 5 24.41 8.10 28.53
C GLU A 5 24.29 7.42 27.16
N GLY A 6 24.27 8.18 26.06
CA GLY A 6 24.20 7.66 24.70
C GLY A 6 23.17 8.37 23.82
N LEU A 7 22.79 7.72 22.72
CA LEU A 7 21.80 8.25 21.78
C LEU A 7 20.39 7.85 22.22
N LEU A 8 19.65 8.81 22.76
CA LEU A 8 18.25 8.64 23.13
C LEU A 8 17.37 8.83 21.88
N ILE A 9 16.76 7.74 21.42
CA ILE A 9 15.76 7.75 20.36
C ILE A 9 14.39 7.77 21.02
N HIS A 10 13.74 8.94 21.02
CA HIS A 10 12.35 9.06 21.43
C HIS A 10 11.47 8.84 20.21
N SER A 11 10.47 7.98 20.35
CA SER A 11 9.39 7.82 19.38
C SER A 11 8.08 8.26 20.03
N LEU A 12 7.16 8.76 19.20
CA LEU A 12 5.80 9.00 19.67
C LEU A 12 5.14 7.64 19.86
N ASP A 13 4.80 7.32 21.09
CA ASP A 13 3.96 6.17 21.38
C ASP A 13 2.53 6.51 20.92
N GLN A 14 2.12 5.90 19.81
CA GLN A 14 0.77 6.06 19.25
C GLN A 14 -0.21 5.04 19.83
N GLU A 15 0.19 4.26 20.85
CA GLU A 15 -0.72 3.36 21.56
C GLU A 15 -1.83 4.16 22.25
N LEU A 16 -3.01 4.14 21.61
CA LEU A 16 -4.31 4.47 22.16
C LEU A 16 -4.49 5.90 22.70
N LEU A 17 -4.09 6.93 21.94
CA LEU A 17 -4.64 8.27 22.18
C LEU A 17 -6.08 8.29 21.66
N PHE A 18 -7.01 7.90 22.54
CA PHE A 18 -8.44 7.96 22.30
C PHE A 18 -8.89 9.42 22.27
N ASP A 19 -9.45 9.88 21.14
CA ASP A 19 -10.01 11.22 21.00
C ASP A 19 -11.55 11.14 21.13
N PRO A 20 -12.11 11.42 22.33
CA PRO A 20 -13.53 11.23 22.61
C PRO A 20 -14.45 12.26 21.94
N VAL A 21 -13.89 13.29 21.28
CA VAL A 21 -14.67 14.47 20.88
C VAL A 21 -15.49 14.24 19.60
N ASP A 22 -15.13 13.25 18.77
CA ASP A 22 -15.78 12.97 17.48
C ASP A 22 -16.31 11.53 17.35
N LEU A 23 -16.47 10.84 18.49
CA LEU A 23 -16.90 9.43 18.56
C LEU A 23 -18.36 9.30 19.03
N ASP A 24 -19.24 8.87 18.13
CA ASP A 24 -20.61 8.48 18.49
C ASP A 24 -20.61 7.16 19.28
N ILE A 25 -21.58 6.99 20.19
CA ILE A 25 -21.74 5.78 21.04
C ILE A 25 -21.82 4.49 20.20
N ASP A 26 -22.29 4.60 18.97
CA ASP A 26 -22.46 3.48 18.05
C ASP A 26 -21.17 3.07 17.32
N ILE A 27 -20.03 3.78 17.50
CA ILE A 27 -18.77 3.48 16.81
C ILE A 27 -17.95 2.50 17.65
N THR A 28 -18.12 1.21 17.36
CA THR A 28 -17.37 0.11 17.98
C THR A 28 -16.74 -0.81 16.92
N PRO A 29 -15.67 -1.57 17.24
CA PRO A 29 -15.12 -2.57 16.32
C PRO A 29 -16.17 -3.54 15.75
N ALA A 30 -17.14 -3.95 16.57
CA ALA A 30 -18.23 -4.84 16.15
C ALA A 30 -19.12 -4.20 15.07
N THR A 31 -19.45 -2.92 15.22
CA THR A 31 -20.24 -2.16 14.23
C THR A 31 -19.45 -1.84 12.96
N ILE A 32 -18.14 -1.62 13.05
CA ILE A 32 -17.28 -1.48 11.89
C ILE A 32 -17.25 -2.79 11.08
N LEU A 33 -17.15 -3.93 11.76
CA LEU A 33 -17.17 -5.23 11.10
C LEU A 33 -18.53 -5.55 10.47
N SER A 34 -19.65 -5.15 11.09
CA SER A 34 -20.98 -5.36 10.50
C SER A 34 -21.22 -4.46 9.29
N THR A 35 -20.82 -3.19 9.34
CA THR A 35 -20.90 -2.27 8.18
C THR A 35 -20.02 -2.73 7.03
N LEU A 36 -18.82 -3.25 7.32
CA LEU A 36 -17.94 -3.84 6.31
C LEU A 36 -18.55 -5.09 5.67
N LYS A 37 -19.26 -5.94 6.44
CA LYS A 37 -20.01 -7.10 5.91
C LYS A 37 -21.18 -6.67 5.01
N ASN A 38 -21.78 -5.53 5.28
CA ASN A 38 -22.85 -4.96 4.46
C ASN A 38 -22.32 -4.24 3.20
N CYS A 39 -21.01 -4.29 2.92
CA CYS A 39 -20.36 -3.61 1.79
C CYS A 39 -20.48 -2.07 1.85
N GLU A 40 -20.69 -1.49 3.04
CA GLU A 40 -20.73 -0.03 3.24
C GLU A 40 -19.32 0.52 3.51
N TYR A 41 -18.41 0.42 2.52
CA TYR A 41 -16.98 0.69 2.69
C TYR A 41 -16.64 2.12 3.15
N SER A 42 -17.23 3.14 2.53
CA SER A 42 -17.07 4.55 2.92
C SER A 42 -17.41 4.81 4.39
N LYS A 43 -18.53 4.23 4.83
CA LYS A 43 -19.01 4.41 6.20
C LYS A 43 -18.15 3.64 7.18
N ALA A 44 -17.81 2.38 6.87
CA ALA A 44 -16.90 1.58 7.68
C ALA A 44 -15.55 2.28 7.84
N LEU A 45 -15.00 2.86 6.77
CA LEU A 45 -13.75 3.62 6.79
C LEU A 45 -13.86 4.85 7.70
N LEU A 46 -14.93 5.64 7.58
CA LEU A 46 -15.13 6.81 8.42
C LEU A 46 -15.28 6.45 9.90
N MET A 47 -16.01 5.37 10.20
CA MET A 47 -16.16 4.85 11.56
C MET A 47 -14.81 4.40 12.14
N ALA A 48 -14.00 3.68 11.35
CA ALA A 48 -12.67 3.23 11.77
C ALA A 48 -11.66 4.38 11.91
N LEU A 49 -11.79 5.42 11.09
CA LEU A 49 -11.02 6.66 11.25
C LEU A 49 -11.37 7.33 12.59
N ARG A 50 -12.64 7.49 12.91
CA ARG A 50 -13.05 8.10 14.19
C ARG A 50 -12.59 7.29 15.40
N LEU A 51 -12.66 5.95 15.34
CA LEU A 51 -12.23 5.07 16.43
C LEU A 51 -10.71 5.14 16.71
N ASN A 52 -9.93 5.68 15.78
CA ASN A 52 -8.49 5.81 15.88
C ASN A 52 -7.67 4.50 15.92
N GLU A 53 -8.25 3.34 15.58
CA GLU A 53 -7.54 2.05 15.59
C GLU A 53 -7.01 1.64 14.21
N SER A 54 -5.75 1.20 14.15
CA SER A 54 -5.08 0.80 12.90
C SER A 54 -5.58 -0.54 12.34
N VAL A 55 -5.87 -1.52 13.22
CA VAL A 55 -6.31 -2.87 12.83
C VAL A 55 -7.59 -2.87 11.96
N PRO A 56 -8.70 -2.23 12.36
CA PRO A 56 -9.90 -2.19 11.53
C PRO A 56 -9.67 -1.40 10.23
N LEU A 57 -8.85 -0.35 10.25
CA LEU A 57 -8.52 0.40 9.04
C LEU A 57 -7.77 -0.44 8.01
N HIS A 58 -6.77 -1.21 8.43
CA HIS A 58 -6.08 -2.14 7.55
C HIS A 58 -7.06 -3.15 6.95
N ALA A 59 -7.93 -3.75 7.77
CA ALA A 59 -8.92 -4.71 7.28
C ALA A 59 -9.88 -4.11 6.24
N ILE A 60 -10.29 -2.85 6.40
CA ILE A 60 -11.16 -2.15 5.46
C ILE A 60 -10.44 -1.88 4.14
N ILE A 61 -9.21 -1.36 4.18
CA ILE A 61 -8.41 -1.06 2.97
C ILE A 61 -8.25 -2.31 2.11
N VAL A 62 -7.88 -3.42 2.75
CA VAL A 62 -7.68 -4.75 2.14
C VAL A 62 -8.97 -5.31 1.55
N ARG A 63 -10.09 -5.18 2.26
CA ARG A 63 -11.38 -5.76 1.85
C ARG A 63 -12.17 -4.90 0.86
N THR A 64 -11.75 -3.67 0.60
CA THR A 64 -12.42 -2.79 -0.35
C THR A 64 -12.11 -3.26 -1.78
N PRO A 65 -13.14 -3.55 -2.61
CA PRO A 65 -12.92 -3.97 -3.99
C PRO A 65 -12.34 -2.82 -4.81
N ILE A 66 -11.55 -3.15 -5.83
CA ILE A 66 -10.79 -2.19 -6.65
C ILE A 66 -11.69 -1.08 -7.21
N ASP A 67 -12.89 -1.45 -7.66
CA ASP A 67 -13.86 -0.52 -8.26
C ASP A 67 -14.40 0.52 -7.26
N ASP A 68 -14.49 0.15 -5.97
CA ASP A 68 -15.03 1.02 -4.92
C ASP A 68 -13.95 1.87 -4.22
N ILE A 69 -12.65 1.61 -4.45
CA ILE A 69 -11.57 2.41 -3.85
C ILE A 69 -11.75 3.88 -4.22
N GLY A 70 -12.08 4.16 -5.48
CA GLY A 70 -12.30 5.54 -5.94
C GLY A 70 -13.43 6.24 -5.18
N LEU A 71 -14.59 5.59 -5.06
CA LEU A 71 -15.75 6.14 -4.33
C LEU A 71 -15.42 6.35 -2.84
N THR A 72 -14.75 5.36 -2.25
CA THR A 72 -14.40 5.34 -0.83
C THR A 72 -13.43 6.47 -0.51
N VAL A 73 -12.39 6.66 -1.33
CA VAL A 73 -11.41 7.74 -1.15
C VAL A 73 -12.05 9.12 -1.23
N ARG A 74 -13.05 9.30 -2.10
CA ARG A 74 -13.74 10.58 -2.28
C ARG A 74 -14.53 11.00 -1.05
N SER A 75 -15.04 10.02 -0.32
CA SER A 75 -15.84 10.24 0.89
C SER A 75 -15.00 10.62 2.12
N ILE A 76 -13.66 10.55 2.03
CA ILE A 76 -12.76 10.85 3.15
C ILE A 76 -12.75 12.36 3.46
N PRO A 77 -13.02 12.77 4.71
CA PRO A 77 -12.81 14.15 5.14
C PRO A 77 -11.33 14.56 5.08
N LEU A 78 -11.07 15.79 4.67
CA LEU A 78 -9.71 16.30 4.38
C LEU A 78 -8.73 16.18 5.56
N HIS A 79 -9.20 16.32 6.80
CA HIS A 79 -8.37 16.21 8.00
C HIS A 79 -7.85 14.79 8.27
N PHE A 80 -8.50 13.75 7.72
CA PHE A 80 -8.03 12.36 7.84
C PHE A 80 -7.06 11.93 6.72
N VAL A 81 -6.85 12.78 5.70
CA VAL A 81 -6.01 12.43 4.53
C VAL A 81 -4.58 12.10 4.93
N GLU A 82 -3.97 12.87 5.84
CA GLU A 82 -2.61 12.62 6.33
C GLU A 82 -2.51 11.23 6.97
N ARG A 83 -3.49 10.89 7.81
CA ARG A 83 -3.51 9.65 8.56
C ARG A 83 -3.66 8.43 7.64
N ILE A 84 -4.55 8.50 6.66
CA ILE A 84 -4.68 7.41 5.67
C ILE A 84 -3.41 7.31 4.82
N MET A 85 -2.79 8.42 4.46
CA MET A 85 -1.55 8.40 3.70
C MET A 85 -0.42 7.70 4.47
N ASN A 86 -0.31 7.94 5.78
CA ASN A 86 0.64 7.22 6.65
C ASN A 86 0.31 5.73 6.73
N LEU A 87 -0.96 5.37 6.95
CA LEU A 87 -1.40 3.98 7.00
C LEU A 87 -1.10 3.22 5.69
N VAL A 88 -1.33 3.87 4.55
CA VAL A 88 -1.02 3.31 3.23
C VAL A 88 0.50 3.16 3.06
N SER A 89 1.29 4.14 3.50
CA SER A 89 2.74 4.05 3.48
C SER A 89 3.26 2.87 4.31
N ASP A 90 2.69 2.64 5.49
CA ASP A 90 3.06 1.54 6.38
C ASP A 90 2.63 0.19 5.79
N GLY A 91 1.46 0.13 5.15
CA GLY A 91 1.02 -1.06 4.41
C GLY A 91 1.96 -1.44 3.26
N ILE A 92 2.46 -0.45 2.52
CA ILE A 92 3.47 -0.66 1.47
C ILE A 92 4.77 -1.22 2.06
N GLU A 93 5.20 -0.74 3.23
CA GLU A 93 6.39 -1.26 3.90
C GLU A 93 6.24 -2.69 4.39
N GLN A 94 5.05 -3.06 4.90
CA GLN A 94 4.74 -4.42 5.35
C GLN A 94 4.56 -5.42 4.20
N ARG A 95 4.41 -4.95 2.95
CA ARG A 95 4.34 -5.76 1.71
C ARG A 95 3.20 -6.79 1.67
N THR A 96 2.15 -6.62 2.45
CA THR A 96 0.95 -7.44 2.34
C THR A 96 0.01 -6.76 1.36
N GLU A 97 -0.47 -7.49 0.34
CA GLU A 97 -1.42 -6.98 -0.67
C GLU A 97 -1.00 -5.64 -1.31
N LEU A 98 0.25 -5.60 -1.80
CA LEU A 98 0.89 -4.40 -2.34
C LEU A 98 0.04 -3.67 -3.39
N GLU A 99 -0.61 -4.41 -4.28
CA GLU A 99 -1.46 -3.84 -5.35
C GLU A 99 -2.55 -2.93 -4.79
N ILE A 100 -3.24 -3.38 -3.73
CA ILE A 100 -4.32 -2.62 -3.11
C ILE A 100 -3.75 -1.32 -2.53
N TYR A 101 -2.69 -1.39 -1.74
CA TYR A 101 -2.09 -0.17 -1.18
C TYR A 101 -1.57 0.80 -2.23
N LEU A 102 -1.04 0.32 -3.36
CA LEU A 102 -0.62 1.17 -4.47
C LEU A 102 -1.82 1.87 -5.14
N LEU A 103 -2.92 1.15 -5.35
CA LEU A 103 -4.15 1.72 -5.88
C LEU A 103 -4.72 2.79 -4.96
N TRP A 104 -4.72 2.53 -3.64
CA TRP A 104 -5.11 3.52 -2.64
C TRP A 104 -4.22 4.77 -2.67
N ALA A 105 -2.90 4.60 -2.75
CA ALA A 105 -1.96 5.72 -2.85
C ALA A 105 -2.25 6.58 -4.10
N VAL A 106 -2.48 5.96 -5.25
CA VAL A 106 -2.84 6.66 -6.50
C VAL A 106 -4.16 7.41 -6.34
N GLN A 107 -5.22 6.74 -5.86
CA GLN A 107 -6.54 7.36 -5.70
C GLN A 107 -6.52 8.52 -4.70
N LEU A 108 -5.79 8.40 -3.58
CA LEU A 108 -5.64 9.48 -2.60
C LEU A 108 -4.99 10.71 -3.24
N LEU A 109 -3.90 10.52 -4.00
CA LEU A 109 -3.20 11.62 -4.65
C LEU A 109 -4.02 12.25 -5.78
N MET A 110 -4.77 11.44 -6.54
CA MET A 110 -5.58 11.92 -7.65
C MET A 110 -6.80 12.73 -7.17
N GLN A 111 -7.45 12.29 -6.10
CA GLN A 111 -8.69 12.91 -5.62
C GLN A 111 -8.45 14.08 -4.66
N HIS A 112 -7.42 13.97 -3.80
CA HIS A 112 -7.09 15.00 -2.81
C HIS A 112 -5.88 15.85 -3.23
N GLY A 113 -5.48 15.81 -4.51
CA GLY A 113 -4.29 16.48 -5.02
C GLY A 113 -4.24 17.99 -4.77
N ASP A 114 -5.37 18.70 -4.89
CA ASP A 114 -5.45 20.13 -4.60
C ASP A 114 -5.24 20.44 -3.12
N TYR A 115 -5.84 19.63 -2.24
CA TYR A 115 -5.65 19.73 -0.79
C TYR A 115 -4.20 19.46 -0.41
N CYS A 116 -3.63 18.38 -0.96
CA CYS A 116 -2.24 17.97 -0.83
C CYS A 116 -1.27 19.08 -1.23
N ARG A 117 -1.55 19.77 -2.34
CA ARG A 117 -0.72 20.88 -2.83
C ARG A 117 -0.76 22.09 -1.90
N ARG A 118 -1.94 22.44 -1.38
CA ARG A 118 -2.11 23.59 -0.47
C ARG A 118 -1.51 23.34 0.92
N HIS A 119 -1.55 22.09 1.40
CA HIS A 119 -1.06 21.70 2.74
C HIS A 119 0.25 20.90 2.65
N SER A 120 1.04 21.14 1.60
CA SER A 120 2.25 20.37 1.31
C SER A 120 3.21 20.32 2.51
N ASN A 121 3.43 21.46 3.16
CA ASN A 121 4.32 21.56 4.34
C ASN A 121 3.88 20.67 5.51
N GLN A 122 2.57 20.55 5.75
CA GLN A 122 2.03 19.70 6.82
C GLN A 122 2.18 18.22 6.46
N LEU A 123 1.85 17.87 5.22
CA LEU A 123 1.88 16.50 4.71
C LEU A 123 3.29 16.01 4.30
N MET A 124 4.34 16.84 4.46
CA MET A 124 5.70 16.51 4.00
C MET A 124 6.26 15.23 4.65
N SER A 125 5.93 14.96 5.91
CA SER A 125 6.27 13.72 6.61
C SER A 125 5.67 12.51 5.89
N SER A 126 4.36 12.53 5.63
CA SER A 126 3.62 11.48 4.96
C SER A 126 4.09 11.25 3.52
N PHE A 127 4.33 12.32 2.77
CA PHE A 127 4.88 12.19 1.41
C PHE A 127 6.26 11.54 1.41
N ARG A 128 7.14 11.93 2.34
CA ARG A 128 8.47 11.32 2.46
C ARG A 128 8.39 9.86 2.85
N SER A 129 7.50 9.49 3.77
CA SER A 129 7.26 8.10 4.15
C SER A 129 6.81 7.28 2.94
N LEU A 130 5.76 7.76 2.25
CA LEU A 130 5.20 7.10 1.08
C LEU A 130 6.22 6.94 -0.04
N GLN A 131 6.97 8.02 -0.35
CA GLN A 131 8.02 8.02 -1.36
C GLN A 131 9.12 7.00 -1.00
N LYS A 132 9.66 7.07 0.23
CA LYS A 132 10.70 6.15 0.70
C LYS A 132 10.27 4.70 0.56
N ASN A 133 9.05 4.37 1.01
CA ASN A 133 8.54 3.01 1.01
C ASN A 133 8.28 2.51 -0.41
N LEU A 134 7.71 3.36 -1.28
CA LEU A 134 7.52 3.05 -2.70
C LEU A 134 8.84 2.78 -3.42
N PHE A 135 9.85 3.63 -3.25
CA PHE A 135 11.16 3.44 -3.86
C PHE A 135 11.85 2.16 -3.37
N LYS A 136 11.77 1.87 -2.06
CA LYS A 136 12.31 0.64 -1.46
C LYS A 136 11.65 -0.61 -2.04
N VAL A 137 10.32 -0.59 -2.20
CA VAL A 137 9.59 -1.71 -2.80
C VAL A 137 9.93 -1.86 -4.28
N HIS A 138 9.90 -0.76 -5.04
CA HIS A 138 10.22 -0.77 -6.47
C HIS A 138 11.63 -1.29 -6.73
N ARG A 139 12.65 -0.77 -6.05
CA ARG A 139 14.05 -1.20 -6.23
C ARG A 139 14.21 -2.70 -6.00
N ASN A 140 13.60 -3.22 -4.94
CA ASN A 140 13.69 -4.64 -4.61
C ASN A 140 12.98 -5.51 -5.65
N LEU A 141 11.78 -5.11 -6.07
CA LEU A 141 10.99 -5.87 -7.03
C LEU A 141 11.61 -5.83 -8.43
N SER A 142 11.98 -4.65 -8.92
CA SER A 142 12.60 -4.47 -10.25
C SER A 142 13.88 -5.29 -10.38
N SER A 143 14.75 -5.28 -9.36
CA SER A 143 15.99 -6.06 -9.40
C SER A 143 15.74 -7.57 -9.56
N VAL A 144 14.72 -8.11 -8.89
CA VAL A 144 14.37 -9.53 -8.98
C VAL A 144 13.67 -9.83 -10.30
N CYS A 145 12.73 -8.98 -10.72
CA CYS A 145 12.01 -9.12 -11.98
C CYS A 145 12.97 -9.08 -13.19
N ASP A 146 13.91 -8.13 -13.21
CA ASP A 146 14.87 -7.99 -14.29
C ASP A 146 15.81 -9.21 -14.35
N SER A 147 16.34 -9.65 -13.20
CA SER A 147 17.18 -10.85 -13.13
C SER A 147 16.44 -12.08 -13.66
N ASN A 148 15.20 -12.30 -13.19
CA ASN A 148 14.39 -13.43 -13.61
C ASN A 148 14.05 -13.35 -15.11
N LYS A 149 13.65 -12.17 -15.59
CA LYS A 149 13.31 -11.95 -17.00
C LYS A 149 14.48 -12.28 -17.92
N TYR A 150 15.65 -11.70 -17.67
CA TYR A 150 16.82 -11.91 -18.53
C TYR A 150 17.35 -13.35 -18.45
N GLN A 151 17.30 -13.98 -17.27
CA GLN A 151 17.68 -15.39 -17.12
C GLN A 151 16.73 -16.30 -17.91
N LEU A 152 15.41 -16.08 -17.79
CA LEU A 152 14.42 -16.85 -18.54
C LEU A 152 14.56 -16.62 -20.05
N GLU A 153 14.73 -15.38 -20.50
CA GLU A 153 14.98 -15.07 -21.92
C GLU A 153 16.24 -15.77 -22.44
N PHE A 154 17.33 -15.76 -21.68
CA PHE A 154 18.54 -16.47 -22.02
C PHE A 154 18.33 -17.99 -22.13
N LEU A 155 17.68 -18.61 -21.13
CA LEU A 155 17.40 -20.05 -21.13
C LEU A 155 16.47 -20.43 -22.29
N MET A 156 15.41 -19.65 -22.53
CA MET A 156 14.51 -19.86 -23.67
C MET A 156 15.27 -19.75 -25.00
N SER A 157 16.19 -18.79 -25.15
CA SER A 157 17.00 -18.65 -26.36
C SER A 157 17.92 -19.86 -26.60
N ARG A 158 18.49 -20.44 -25.52
CA ARG A 158 19.32 -21.64 -25.57
C ARG A 158 18.52 -22.89 -25.92
N CYS A 159 17.36 -23.08 -25.30
CA CYS A 159 16.45 -24.18 -25.61
C CYS A 159 15.99 -24.13 -27.07
N ARG A 160 15.61 -22.95 -27.58
CA ARG A 160 15.23 -22.78 -28.99
C ARG A 160 16.37 -23.13 -29.96
N ARG A 161 17.60 -22.69 -29.68
CA ARG A 161 18.76 -23.06 -30.52
C ARG A 161 19.01 -24.56 -30.53
N ARG A 162 18.99 -25.20 -29.35
CA ARG A 162 19.18 -26.66 -29.25
C ARG A 162 18.08 -27.43 -29.98
N GLN A 163 16.83 -26.97 -29.90
CA GLN A 163 15.73 -27.59 -30.64
C GLN A 163 15.96 -27.49 -32.17
N MET A 164 16.38 -26.32 -32.66
CA MET A 164 16.73 -26.15 -34.08
C MET A 164 17.89 -27.05 -34.52
N GLU A 165 18.89 -27.27 -33.65
CA GLU A 165 20.01 -28.19 -33.92
C GLU A 165 19.53 -29.65 -34.03
N LEU A 166 18.67 -30.10 -33.10
CA LEU A 166 18.08 -31.45 -33.13
C LEU A 166 17.16 -31.66 -34.34
N ASP A 167 16.33 -30.68 -34.67
CA ASP A 167 15.44 -30.73 -35.84
C ASP A 167 16.27 -30.76 -37.15
N GLN A 168 17.44 -30.13 -37.19
CA GLN A 168 18.36 -30.19 -38.34
C GLN A 168 19.10 -31.54 -38.45
N GLU A 169 19.35 -32.23 -37.34
CA GLU A 169 19.94 -33.57 -37.35
C GLU A 169 18.94 -34.64 -37.84
N GLU A 170 17.65 -34.54 -37.50
CA GLU A 170 16.61 -35.45 -38.00
C GLU A 170 16.34 -35.32 -39.52
N ILE A 171 16.56 -34.14 -40.10
CA ILE A 171 16.29 -33.88 -41.53
C ILE A 171 17.41 -34.43 -42.44
N ARG A 172 18.61 -34.74 -41.91
CA ARG A 172 19.67 -35.39 -42.69
C ARG A 172 19.36 -36.89 -42.78
N PRO A 173 18.97 -37.44 -43.94
CA PRO A 173 18.81 -38.89 -44.06
C PRO A 173 20.15 -39.57 -43.77
N ALA A 174 20.12 -40.70 -43.07
CA ALA A 174 21.30 -41.50 -42.85
C ALA A 174 21.82 -42.05 -44.20
N ALA A 175 22.92 -41.43 -44.66
CA ALA A 175 23.72 -41.69 -45.86
C ALA A 175 23.10 -41.33 -47.23
#